data_AF-A0A7Y7BIU0-F1
#
_entry.id   AF-A0A7Y7BIU0-F1
#
_cell.length_a   1.000
_cell.length_b   1.000
_cell.length_c   1.000
_cell.angle_alpha   90.00
_cell.angle_beta   90.00
_cell.angle_gamma   90.00
#
_symmetry.space_group_name_H-M   'P 1'
#
loop_
_entity.id
_entity.type
_entity.pdbx_description
1 polymer ?
#
loop_
_entity_poly.entity_id
_entity_poly.type
_entity_poly.pdbx_seq_one_letter_code
_entity_poly.pdbx_strand_id
1 'polypeptide(L)'
;MTNSSTRAKLVDRKILLPFILITSLFTLWGFANAVTDPMVQAFKKVLELTNSQAAWVQMAFYGGYFCMALPAALFVRKYSYKVGVLIGLALYAFGALLFYPAAITEQFWFFCLGLYILTFGLAFLETTANPYILAMGSRETATRRLNLAQAFNPVGLLLGLLVAQQFVLKKLQSDDITDFSTLDLAKKTLIRTSDLMVIRDPYVILGLVLIGIFVLIAVNKMPQAKGEGGTPNLRETFSSLFKNKKYTLGVLAQVFYVGAQIMCWTYIYQYAEAIGMDSTTAANYQFAAFICFLVGRAIGTYMLRFINSAKLLTYFAVLAGICTALTIFIEGMTGLYALVLITLFMSIMFPTIYGIALDGLDEEQSKIGAAGLVMAIVGGALMPKWQGMIIDLGGSGVNDTTIAGASEVNFSFILPLICFVYIGWYGRKVGRLGN
;
A
#
# COMPACT_ATOMS: atom_id res chain seq x y z
N MET A 1 -33.43 -22.25 -30.51
CA MET A 1 -33.33 -20.98 -29.75
C MET A 1 -32.86 -21.30 -28.34
N THR A 2 -31.60 -21.05 -28.02
CA THR A 2 -31.10 -20.84 -26.63
C THR A 2 -29.80 -20.05 -26.73
N ASN A 3 -29.79 -18.89 -26.08
CA ASN A 3 -28.82 -17.81 -26.16
C ASN A 3 -27.37 -18.25 -25.96
N SER A 4 -26.47 -17.82 -26.87
CA SER A 4 -25.05 -17.73 -26.56
C SER A 4 -24.88 -16.66 -25.47
N SER A 5 -24.53 -17.08 -24.25
CA SER A 5 -24.12 -16.16 -23.19
C SER A 5 -22.85 -15.43 -23.64
N THR A 6 -23.00 -14.22 -24.18
CA THR A 6 -21.89 -13.32 -24.48
C THR A 6 -21.23 -12.95 -23.15
N ARG A 7 -20.17 -13.69 -22.78
CA ARG A 7 -19.33 -13.38 -21.61
C ARG A 7 -18.99 -11.89 -21.64
N ALA A 8 -19.39 -11.15 -20.60
CA ALA A 8 -19.12 -9.73 -20.51
C ALA A 8 -17.62 -9.46 -20.68
N LYS A 9 -17.28 -8.52 -21.58
CA LYS A 9 -15.88 -8.14 -21.84
C LYS A 9 -15.29 -7.52 -20.57
N LEU A 10 -14.03 -7.88 -20.27
CA LEU A 10 -13.34 -7.39 -19.07
C LEU A 10 -13.13 -5.87 -19.10
N VAL A 11 -12.73 -5.33 -20.26
CA VAL A 11 -12.64 -3.88 -20.50
C VAL A 11 -13.19 -3.61 -21.90
N ASP A 12 -14.18 -2.73 -22.00
CA ASP A 12 -14.78 -2.39 -23.29
C ASP A 12 -13.91 -1.38 -24.05
N ARG A 13 -13.90 -1.42 -25.40
CA ARG A 13 -13.01 -0.53 -26.19
C ARG A 13 -13.29 0.96 -25.94
N LYS A 14 -14.52 1.31 -25.58
CA LYS A 14 -14.94 2.69 -25.26
C LYS A 14 -14.40 3.18 -23.90
N ILE A 15 -14.08 2.27 -22.97
CA ILE A 15 -13.57 2.60 -21.63
C ILE A 15 -12.09 2.29 -21.45
N LEU A 16 -11.42 1.77 -22.49
CA LEU A 16 -10.04 1.33 -22.44
C LEU A 16 -9.06 2.46 -22.09
N LEU A 17 -9.22 3.64 -22.69
CA LEU A 17 -8.33 4.78 -22.41
C LEU A 17 -8.48 5.28 -20.96
N PRO A 18 -9.70 5.54 -20.44
CA PRO A 18 -9.89 5.81 -19.01
C PRO A 18 -9.34 4.70 -18.10
N PHE A 19 -9.52 3.44 -18.47
CA PHE A 19 -9.00 2.30 -17.68
C PHE A 19 -7.47 2.32 -17.62
N ILE A 20 -6.78 2.54 -18.75
CA ILE A 20 -5.32 2.64 -18.80
C ILE A 20 -4.81 3.82 -17.97
N LEU A 21 -5.46 4.99 -18.08
CA LEU A 21 -5.08 6.18 -17.33
C LEU A 21 -5.25 6.02 -15.83
N ILE A 22 -6.32 5.36 -15.37
CA ILE A 22 -6.48 5.08 -13.94
C ILE A 22 -5.55 3.94 -13.50
N THR A 23 -5.27 2.98 -14.39
CA THR A 23 -4.32 1.90 -14.10
C THR A 23 -2.90 2.41 -13.89
N SER A 24 -2.46 3.41 -14.65
CA SER A 24 -1.12 3.99 -14.46
C SER A 24 -0.96 4.69 -13.11
N LEU A 25 -2.05 5.17 -12.50
CA LEU A 25 -2.03 5.72 -11.15
C LEU A 25 -1.60 4.69 -10.10
N PHE A 26 -2.00 3.42 -10.27
CA PHE A 26 -1.59 2.35 -9.36
C PHE A 26 -0.09 2.08 -9.43
N THR A 27 0.53 2.21 -10.61
CA THR A 27 1.99 2.16 -10.78
C THR A 27 2.67 3.32 -10.06
N LEU A 28 2.20 4.56 -10.29
CA LEU A 28 2.78 5.74 -9.64
C LEU A 28 2.66 5.71 -8.12
N TRP A 29 1.55 5.16 -7.61
CA TRP A 29 1.35 4.98 -6.20
C TRP A 29 2.28 3.89 -5.62
N GLY A 30 2.42 2.76 -6.31
CA GLY A 30 3.39 1.74 -5.93
C GLY A 30 4.82 2.31 -5.89
N PHE A 31 5.18 3.12 -6.89
CA PHE A 31 6.45 3.85 -6.92
C PHE A 31 6.62 4.76 -5.69
N ALA A 32 5.61 5.57 -5.37
CA ALA A 32 5.59 6.44 -4.20
C ALA A 32 5.94 5.69 -2.92
N ASN A 33 5.17 4.62 -2.64
CA ASN A 33 5.26 3.88 -1.39
C ASN A 33 6.65 3.24 -1.24
N ALA A 34 7.20 2.65 -2.32
CA ALA A 34 8.52 2.01 -2.27
C ALA A 34 9.67 3.02 -2.12
N VAL A 35 9.49 4.26 -2.59
CA VAL A 35 10.51 5.32 -2.47
C VAL A 35 10.42 6.01 -1.10
N THR A 36 9.23 6.09 -0.50
CA THR A 36 9.03 6.81 0.76
C THR A 36 9.87 6.24 1.90
N ASP A 37 9.80 4.94 2.18
CA ASP A 37 10.45 4.37 3.37
C ASP A 37 11.98 4.55 3.37
N PRO A 38 12.72 4.20 2.29
CA PRO A 38 14.16 4.46 2.22
C PRO A 38 14.51 5.95 2.36
N MET A 39 13.70 6.82 1.79
CA MET A 39 13.95 8.25 1.86
C MET A 39 13.73 8.80 3.27
N VAL A 40 12.69 8.36 3.98
CA VAL A 40 12.49 8.73 5.39
C VAL A 40 13.70 8.33 6.24
N GLN A 41 14.28 7.14 6.02
CA GLN A 41 15.50 6.71 6.71
C GLN A 41 16.72 7.57 6.33
N ALA A 42 16.89 7.88 5.05
CA ALA A 42 17.94 8.78 4.59
C ALA A 42 17.82 10.16 5.26
N PHE A 43 16.61 10.73 5.35
CA PHE A 43 16.37 11.98 6.06
C PHE A 43 16.66 11.89 7.55
N LYS A 44 16.28 10.79 8.21
CA LYS A 44 16.60 10.56 9.62
C LYS A 44 18.10 10.64 9.87
N LYS A 45 18.90 10.04 8.97
CA LYS A 45 20.36 10.05 9.05
C LYS A 45 20.94 11.43 8.74
N VAL A 46 20.55 12.04 7.62
CA VAL A 46 21.07 13.33 7.14
C VAL A 46 20.75 14.47 8.13
N LEU A 47 19.52 14.51 8.66
CA LEU A 47 19.06 15.56 9.58
C LEU A 47 19.29 15.20 11.06
N GLU A 48 19.92 14.07 11.37
CA GLU A 48 20.18 13.59 12.74
C GLU A 48 18.93 13.62 13.64
N LEU A 49 17.80 13.16 13.10
CA LEU A 49 16.52 13.27 13.77
C LEU A 49 16.44 12.33 14.98
N THR A 50 15.86 12.85 16.06
CA THR A 50 15.49 12.02 17.22
C THR A 50 14.47 10.95 16.82
N ASN A 51 14.44 9.84 17.56
CA ASN A 51 13.46 8.77 17.32
C ASN A 51 12.01 9.29 17.40
N SER A 52 11.73 10.27 18.26
CA SER A 52 10.43 10.94 18.34
C SER A 52 10.08 11.69 17.06
N GLN A 53 11.03 12.40 16.43
CA GLN A 53 10.82 13.09 15.15
C GLN A 53 10.59 12.10 14.00
N ALA A 54 11.33 10.99 13.95
CA ALA A 54 11.11 9.94 12.95
C ALA A 54 9.71 9.32 13.07
N ALA A 55 9.19 9.15 14.31
CA ALA A 55 7.83 8.68 14.53
C ALA A 55 6.75 9.64 14.01
N TRP A 56 6.98 10.96 14.06
CA TRP A 56 6.08 11.96 13.46
C TRP A 56 5.98 11.84 11.95
N VAL A 57 7.06 11.42 11.27
CA VAL A 57 7.04 11.19 9.81
C VAL A 57 6.12 10.02 9.46
N GLN A 58 6.23 8.92 10.21
CA GLN A 58 5.33 7.77 10.06
C GLN A 58 3.88 8.13 10.40
N MET A 59 3.67 8.89 11.47
CA MET A 59 2.34 9.39 11.85
C MET A 59 1.75 10.29 10.77
N ALA A 60 2.55 11.17 10.15
CA ALA A 60 2.11 11.97 9.02
C ALA A 60 1.68 11.07 7.86
N PHE A 61 2.50 10.09 7.50
CA PHE A 61 2.20 9.21 6.36
C PHE A 61 0.87 8.46 6.54
N TYR A 62 0.71 7.74 7.65
CA TYR A 62 -0.49 6.93 7.89
C TYR A 62 -1.69 7.75 8.38
N GLY A 63 -1.43 8.82 9.14
CA GLY A 63 -2.46 9.78 9.56
C GLY A 63 -3.09 10.48 8.36
N GLY A 64 -2.31 10.73 7.31
CA GLY A 64 -2.82 11.28 6.06
C GLY A 64 -3.87 10.38 5.39
N TYR A 65 -3.60 9.08 5.30
CA TYR A 65 -4.58 8.10 4.80
C TYR A 65 -5.87 8.08 5.61
N PHE A 66 -5.75 8.04 6.95
CA PHE A 66 -6.91 7.97 7.82
C PHE A 66 -7.77 9.25 7.76
N CYS A 67 -7.14 10.41 7.92
CA CYS A 67 -7.85 11.69 8.03
C CYS A 67 -8.49 12.12 6.70
N MET A 68 -7.84 11.88 5.55
CA MET A 68 -8.32 12.38 4.26
C MET A 68 -9.19 11.40 3.47
N ALA A 69 -9.22 10.12 3.81
CA ALA A 69 -10.08 9.16 3.12
C ALA A 69 -11.57 9.56 3.18
N LEU A 70 -12.08 9.95 4.35
CA LEU A 70 -13.49 10.35 4.48
C LEU A 70 -13.80 11.68 3.74
N PRO A 71 -13.04 12.78 3.93
CA PRO A 71 -13.17 13.98 3.12
C PRO A 71 -13.12 13.71 1.61
N ALA A 72 -12.20 12.84 1.16
CA ALA A 72 -12.10 12.46 -0.24
C ALA A 72 -13.39 11.81 -0.75
N ALA A 73 -13.94 10.84 -0.01
CA ALA A 73 -15.20 10.21 -0.38
C ALA A 73 -16.37 11.21 -0.42
N LEU A 74 -16.48 12.12 0.55
CA LEU A 74 -17.50 13.16 0.56
C LEU A 74 -17.39 14.09 -0.65
N PHE A 75 -16.16 14.45 -1.03
CA PHE A 75 -15.91 15.29 -2.19
C PHE A 75 -16.30 14.60 -3.50
N VAL A 76 -15.94 13.33 -3.63
CA VAL A 76 -16.24 12.50 -4.80
C VAL A 76 -17.73 12.24 -4.93
N ARG A 77 -18.40 12.08 -3.80
CA ARG A 77 -19.85 11.99 -3.69
C ARG A 77 -20.54 13.26 -4.20
N LYS A 78 -20.05 14.43 -3.79
CA LYS A 78 -20.59 15.73 -4.21
C LYS A 78 -20.32 16.07 -5.67
N TYR A 79 -19.16 15.70 -6.19
CA TYR A 79 -18.72 16.06 -7.54
C TYR A 79 -18.69 14.84 -8.48
N SER A 80 -17.53 14.19 -8.63
CA SER A 80 -17.36 12.98 -9.44
C SER A 80 -16.02 12.31 -9.15
N TYR A 81 -15.85 11.05 -9.57
CA TYR A 81 -14.55 10.35 -9.50
C TYR A 81 -13.44 11.11 -10.22
N LYS A 82 -13.71 11.66 -11.42
CA LYS A 82 -12.70 12.42 -12.18
C LYS A 82 -12.16 13.60 -11.37
N VAL A 83 -13.05 14.35 -10.73
CA VAL A 83 -12.65 15.50 -9.90
C VAL A 83 -11.83 15.04 -8.70
N GLY A 84 -12.21 13.95 -8.05
CA GLY A 84 -11.44 13.40 -6.94
C GLY A 84 -10.04 12.92 -7.35
N VAL A 85 -9.91 12.26 -8.50
CA VAL A 85 -8.60 11.86 -9.06
C VAL A 85 -7.73 13.08 -9.36
N LEU A 86 -8.29 14.14 -9.96
CA LEU A 86 -7.55 15.37 -10.26
C LEU A 86 -7.05 16.06 -8.99
N ILE A 87 -7.89 16.17 -7.97
CA ILE A 87 -7.49 16.76 -6.68
C ILE A 87 -6.40 15.91 -6.02
N GLY A 88 -6.55 14.58 -6.03
CA GLY A 88 -5.54 13.68 -5.50
C GLY A 88 -4.18 13.84 -6.21
N LEU A 89 -4.18 13.91 -7.54
CA LEU A 89 -2.96 14.17 -8.33
C LEU A 89 -2.36 15.54 -8.06
N ALA A 90 -3.18 16.58 -7.89
CA ALA A 90 -2.70 17.93 -7.60
C ALA A 90 -2.05 18.00 -6.21
N LEU A 91 -2.69 17.44 -5.18
CA LEU A 91 -2.13 17.36 -3.83
C LEU A 91 -0.85 16.52 -3.82
N TYR A 92 -0.84 15.41 -4.54
CA TYR A 92 0.32 14.54 -4.64
C TYR A 92 1.50 15.26 -5.31
N ALA A 93 1.29 15.87 -6.48
CA ALA A 93 2.32 16.64 -7.17
C ALA A 93 2.82 17.83 -6.31
N PHE A 94 1.90 18.54 -5.66
CA PHE A 94 2.26 19.67 -4.80
C PHE A 94 3.09 19.23 -3.60
N GLY A 95 2.70 18.14 -2.92
CA GLY A 95 3.45 17.56 -1.82
C GLY A 95 4.86 17.13 -2.25
N ALA A 96 4.98 16.46 -3.40
CA ALA A 96 6.26 16.05 -3.97
C ALA A 96 7.17 17.23 -4.34
N LEU A 97 6.62 18.29 -4.94
CA LEU A 97 7.38 19.51 -5.27
C LEU A 97 7.81 20.31 -4.03
N LEU A 98 7.11 20.17 -2.90
CA LEU A 98 7.47 20.81 -1.64
C LEU A 98 8.79 20.26 -1.05
N PHE A 99 9.28 19.12 -1.54
CA PHE A 99 10.61 18.61 -1.18
C PHE A 99 11.73 19.50 -1.73
N TYR A 100 11.47 20.27 -2.80
CA TYR A 100 12.44 21.22 -3.35
C TYR A 100 12.79 22.36 -2.36
N PRO A 101 11.83 23.16 -1.86
CA PRO A 101 12.13 24.16 -0.84
C PRO A 101 12.55 23.52 0.49
N ALA A 102 12.06 22.32 0.84
CA ALA A 102 12.50 21.62 2.04
C ALA A 102 14.00 21.27 2.01
N ALA A 103 14.51 20.82 0.86
CA ALA A 103 15.92 20.49 0.68
C ALA A 103 16.82 21.74 0.74
N ILE A 104 16.38 22.88 0.20
CA ILE A 104 17.17 24.13 0.21
C ILE A 104 17.19 24.78 1.59
N THR A 105 16.07 24.74 2.31
CA THR A 105 15.95 25.36 3.64
C THR A 105 16.51 24.47 4.75
N GLU A 106 16.77 23.19 4.46
CA GLU A 106 17.23 22.16 5.40
C GLU A 106 16.30 22.00 6.63
N GLN A 107 15.05 22.41 6.49
CA GLN A 107 14.07 22.42 7.58
C GLN A 107 13.23 21.14 7.60
N PHE A 108 13.35 20.39 8.69
CA PHE A 108 12.59 19.16 8.92
C PHE A 108 11.07 19.32 8.80
N TRP A 109 10.52 20.45 9.24
CA TRP A 109 9.08 20.69 9.23
C TRP A 109 8.51 20.88 7.82
N PHE A 110 9.27 21.50 6.90
CA PHE A 110 8.85 21.59 5.50
C PHE A 110 8.82 20.22 4.83
N PHE A 111 9.75 19.34 5.19
CA PHE A 111 9.77 17.96 4.74
C PHE A 111 8.55 17.18 5.26
N CYS A 112 8.27 17.24 6.56
CA CYS A 112 7.11 16.58 7.15
C CYS A 112 5.79 17.08 6.53
N LEU A 113 5.66 18.39 6.32
CA LEU A 113 4.49 18.98 5.70
C LEU A 113 4.33 18.50 4.25
N GLY A 114 5.43 18.44 3.49
CA GLY A 114 5.44 17.93 2.11
C GLY A 114 4.99 16.49 2.03
N LEU A 115 5.54 15.63 2.90
CA LEU A 115 5.14 14.23 2.99
C LEU A 115 3.66 14.09 3.40
N TYR A 116 3.20 14.91 4.35
CA TYR A 116 1.82 14.88 4.80
C TYR A 116 0.83 15.25 3.68
N ILE A 117 1.10 16.33 2.96
CA ILE A 117 0.31 16.75 1.79
C ILE A 117 0.35 15.70 0.68
N LEU A 118 1.52 15.11 0.43
CA LEU A 118 1.69 14.01 -0.51
C LEU A 118 0.76 12.84 -0.15
N THR A 119 0.71 12.46 1.12
CA THR A 119 -0.17 11.36 1.58
C THR A 119 -1.66 11.69 1.49
N PHE A 120 -2.04 12.96 1.61
CA PHE A 120 -3.41 13.38 1.31
C PHE A 120 -3.76 13.11 -0.16
N GLY A 121 -2.84 13.41 -1.07
CA GLY A 121 -2.99 13.09 -2.49
C GLY A 121 -3.17 11.59 -2.72
N LEU A 122 -2.34 10.76 -2.09
CA LEU A 122 -2.46 9.30 -2.15
C LEU A 122 -3.80 8.80 -1.61
N ALA A 123 -4.26 9.31 -0.46
CA ALA A 123 -5.54 8.95 0.13
C ALA A 123 -6.73 9.29 -0.78
N PHE A 124 -6.68 10.45 -1.45
CA PHE A 124 -7.68 10.86 -2.44
C PHE A 124 -7.69 9.93 -3.65
N LEU A 125 -6.52 9.62 -4.20
CA LEU A 125 -6.39 8.71 -5.34
C LEU A 125 -6.91 7.31 -4.98
N GLU A 126 -6.61 6.84 -3.77
CA GLU A 126 -7.04 5.51 -3.32
C GLU A 126 -8.53 5.40 -3.08
N THR A 127 -9.11 6.45 -2.49
CA THR A 127 -10.55 6.53 -2.24
C THR A 127 -11.34 6.67 -3.54
N THR A 128 -10.69 7.02 -4.65
CA THR A 128 -11.35 7.27 -5.95
C THR A 128 -11.08 6.23 -7.00
N ALA A 129 -9.82 5.87 -7.24
CA ALA A 129 -9.40 4.99 -8.32
C ALA A 129 -9.98 3.58 -8.16
N ASN A 130 -9.93 3.02 -6.95
CA ASN A 130 -10.45 1.67 -6.68
C ASN A 130 -11.96 1.55 -6.97
N PRO A 131 -12.86 2.34 -6.35
CA PRO A 131 -14.28 2.26 -6.65
C PRO A 131 -14.60 2.67 -8.09
N TYR A 132 -13.84 3.59 -8.68
CA TYR A 132 -14.04 3.98 -10.08
C TYR A 132 -13.78 2.81 -11.04
N ILE A 133 -12.69 2.04 -10.86
CA ILE A 133 -12.41 0.83 -11.66
C ILE A 133 -13.48 -0.25 -11.46
N LEU A 134 -13.99 -0.40 -10.24
CA LEU A 134 -15.08 -1.33 -9.95
C LEU A 134 -16.36 -0.92 -10.68
N ALA A 135 -16.68 0.39 -10.71
CA ALA A 135 -17.84 0.93 -11.40
C ALA A 135 -17.69 0.96 -12.95
N MET A 136 -16.46 0.86 -13.49
CA MET A 136 -16.21 0.86 -14.94
C MET A 136 -16.68 -0.43 -15.63
N GLY A 137 -17.92 -0.50 -16.10
CA GLY A 137 -18.41 -1.62 -16.91
C GLY A 137 -19.23 -2.62 -16.11
N SER A 138 -19.22 -3.91 -16.48
CA SER A 138 -20.15 -4.90 -15.88
C SER A 138 -19.81 -5.22 -14.42
N ARG A 139 -20.83 -5.39 -13.57
CA ARG A 139 -20.65 -5.75 -12.15
C ARG A 139 -19.95 -7.11 -11.98
N GLU A 140 -20.28 -8.09 -12.82
CA GLU A 140 -19.72 -9.45 -12.75
C GLU A 140 -18.19 -9.51 -12.87
N THR A 141 -17.58 -8.57 -13.61
CA THR A 141 -16.12 -8.56 -13.84
C THR A 141 -15.39 -7.49 -13.02
N ALA A 142 -16.09 -6.79 -12.12
CA ALA A 142 -15.56 -5.66 -11.34
C ALA A 142 -14.31 -6.05 -10.54
N THR A 143 -14.39 -7.09 -9.70
CA THR A 143 -13.24 -7.53 -8.88
C THR A 143 -12.04 -7.94 -9.75
N ARG A 144 -12.30 -8.55 -10.92
CA ARG A 144 -11.26 -8.97 -11.85
C ARG A 144 -10.60 -7.77 -12.56
N ARG A 145 -11.38 -6.74 -12.93
CA ARG A 145 -10.83 -5.47 -13.45
C ARG A 145 -9.95 -4.77 -12.43
N LEU A 146 -10.40 -4.72 -11.18
CA LEU A 146 -9.63 -4.11 -10.10
C LEU A 146 -8.31 -4.86 -9.88
N ASN A 147 -8.34 -6.19 -9.83
CA ASN A 147 -7.13 -7.01 -9.75
C ASN A 147 -6.19 -6.79 -10.95
N LEU A 148 -6.73 -6.67 -12.17
CA LEU A 148 -5.94 -6.37 -13.36
C LEU A 148 -5.27 -4.99 -13.29
N ALA A 149 -6.00 -3.95 -12.90
CA ALA A 149 -5.44 -2.60 -12.75
C ALA A 149 -4.36 -2.60 -11.66
N GLN A 150 -4.64 -3.27 -10.53
CA GLN A 150 -3.69 -3.41 -9.43
C GLN A 150 -2.51 -4.32 -9.77
N ALA A 151 -2.52 -5.10 -10.85
CA ALA A 151 -1.36 -5.87 -11.31
C ALA A 151 -0.17 -4.99 -11.74
N PHE A 152 -0.42 -3.70 -12.00
CA PHE A 152 0.62 -2.72 -12.32
C PHE A 152 1.21 -2.04 -11.08
N ASN A 153 0.54 -2.11 -9.92
CA ASN A 153 1.06 -1.56 -8.67
C ASN A 153 2.42 -2.17 -8.25
N PRO A 154 2.64 -3.50 -8.29
CA PRO A 154 3.93 -4.10 -7.96
C PRO A 154 5.04 -3.71 -8.93
N VAL A 155 4.72 -3.41 -10.20
CA VAL A 155 5.68 -2.85 -11.15
C VAL A 155 6.18 -1.50 -10.64
N GLY A 156 5.27 -0.68 -10.10
CA GLY A 156 5.60 0.56 -9.41
C GLY A 156 6.52 0.34 -8.21
N LEU A 157 6.21 -0.61 -7.34
CA LEU A 157 7.03 -0.95 -6.17
C LEU A 157 8.47 -1.33 -6.57
N LEU A 158 8.61 -2.18 -7.60
CA LEU A 158 9.92 -2.59 -8.12
C LEU A 158 10.71 -1.41 -8.68
N LEU A 159 10.08 -0.57 -9.52
CA LEU A 159 10.72 0.62 -10.06
C LEU A 159 11.11 1.61 -8.96
N GLY A 160 10.24 1.81 -7.97
CA GLY A 160 10.49 2.69 -6.84
C GLY A 160 11.67 2.22 -6.00
N LEU A 161 11.72 0.93 -5.66
CA LEU A 161 12.83 0.36 -4.90
C LEU A 161 14.16 0.44 -5.67
N LEU A 162 14.15 0.18 -6.99
CA LEU A 162 15.35 0.33 -7.83
C LEU A 162 15.83 1.77 -7.87
N VAL A 163 14.91 2.73 -8.03
CA VAL A 163 15.26 4.16 -8.01
C VAL A 163 15.83 4.57 -6.65
N ALA A 164 15.15 4.19 -5.57
CA ALA A 164 15.62 4.48 -4.21
C ALA A 164 17.02 3.90 -3.95
N GLN A 165 17.27 2.64 -4.30
CA GLN A 165 18.57 2.02 -4.07
C GLN A 165 19.68 2.61 -4.94
N GLN A 166 19.48 2.73 -6.25
CA GLN A 166 20.55 3.08 -7.19
C GLN A 166 20.80 4.59 -7.29
N PHE A 167 19.75 5.39 -7.14
CA PHE A 167 19.82 6.84 -7.34
C PHE A 167 19.78 7.63 -6.04
N VAL A 168 19.36 7.04 -4.93
CA VAL A 168 19.36 7.69 -3.62
C VAL A 168 20.42 7.06 -2.73
N LEU A 169 20.16 5.85 -2.20
CA LEU A 169 20.98 5.26 -1.14
C LEU A 169 22.46 5.12 -1.52
N LYS A 170 22.77 4.60 -2.72
CA LYS A 170 24.16 4.47 -3.19
C LYS A 170 24.90 5.79 -3.44
N LYS A 171 24.18 6.91 -3.48
CA LYS A 171 24.75 8.24 -3.75
C LYS A 171 24.79 9.13 -2.50
N LEU A 172 24.31 8.64 -1.36
CA LEU A 172 24.38 9.34 -0.08
C LEU A 172 25.82 9.29 0.44
N GLN A 173 26.45 10.45 0.52
CA GLN A 173 27.81 10.58 1.06
C GLN A 173 27.83 10.43 2.58
N SER A 174 26.69 10.63 3.26
CA SER A 174 26.53 10.32 4.69
C SER A 174 26.57 8.83 5.03
N ASP A 175 26.35 7.93 4.06
CA ASP A 175 26.44 6.48 4.28
C ASP A 175 27.89 5.97 4.36
N ASP A 176 28.83 6.65 3.73
CA ASP A 176 30.27 6.28 3.72
C ASP A 176 31.04 6.77 4.96
N ILE A 177 30.37 7.44 5.90
CA ILE A 177 31.00 8.07 7.07
C ILE A 177 30.51 7.36 8.34
N THR A 178 31.43 6.68 9.02
CA THR A 178 31.15 5.91 10.25
C THR A 178 30.63 6.76 11.40
N ASP A 179 31.01 8.04 11.49
CA ASP A 179 30.52 8.94 12.53
C ASP A 179 30.30 10.37 12.00
N PHE A 180 29.16 10.58 11.36
CA PHE A 180 28.74 11.87 10.80
C PHE A 180 28.67 13.01 11.83
N SER A 181 28.52 12.64 13.11
CA SER A 181 28.40 13.59 14.22
C SER A 181 29.72 14.30 14.56
N THR A 182 30.87 13.69 14.20
CA THR A 182 32.22 14.17 14.54
C THR A 182 32.85 15.04 13.44
N LEU A 183 32.18 15.20 12.31
CA LEU A 183 32.66 16.03 11.20
C LEU A 183 32.66 17.52 11.55
N ASP A 184 33.66 18.22 11.02
CA ASP A 184 33.69 19.68 11.02
C ASP A 184 32.41 20.26 10.40
N LEU A 185 31.93 21.35 11.01
CA LEU A 185 30.62 21.95 10.75
C LEU A 185 30.47 22.35 9.26
N ALA A 186 31.56 22.78 8.62
CA ALA A 186 31.58 23.12 7.19
C ALA A 186 31.45 21.90 6.28
N LYS A 187 32.11 20.77 6.61
CA LYS A 187 32.00 19.50 5.86
C LYS A 187 30.61 18.87 6.05
N LYS A 188 30.07 18.97 7.25
CA LYS A 188 28.73 18.46 7.60
C LYS A 188 27.63 19.17 6.80
N THR A 189 27.71 20.49 6.68
CA THR A 189 26.78 21.27 5.85
C THR A 189 26.91 20.92 4.37
N LEU A 190 28.14 20.82 3.83
CA LEU A 190 28.34 20.43 2.44
C LEU A 190 27.76 19.05 2.10
N ILE A 191 27.98 18.07 2.98
CA ILE A 191 27.45 16.71 2.78
C ILE A 191 25.93 16.69 2.95
N ARG A 192 25.37 17.43 3.93
CA ARG A 192 23.92 17.58 4.07
C ARG A 192 23.29 18.14 2.81
N THR A 193 23.80 19.26 2.30
CA THR A 193 23.26 19.88 1.09
C THR A 193 23.36 18.95 -0.11
N SER A 194 24.48 18.22 -0.26
CA SER A 194 24.68 17.21 -1.31
C SER A 194 23.65 16.07 -1.23
N ASP A 195 23.51 15.46 -0.06
CA ASP A 195 22.59 14.34 0.18
C ASP A 195 21.12 14.77 0.05
N LEU A 196 20.78 15.96 0.53
CA LEU A 196 19.43 16.52 0.38
C LEU A 196 19.07 16.76 -1.09
N MET A 197 20.02 17.15 -1.95
CA MET A 197 19.78 17.26 -3.39
C MET A 197 19.53 15.88 -4.02
N VAL A 198 20.33 14.87 -3.64
CA VAL A 198 20.16 13.49 -4.11
C VAL A 198 18.77 12.95 -3.75
N ILE A 199 18.26 13.26 -2.55
CA ILE A 199 16.94 12.82 -2.12
C ILE A 199 15.82 13.65 -2.76
N ARG A 200 16.04 14.93 -3.02
CA ARG A 200 15.06 15.82 -3.65
C ARG A 200 14.71 15.41 -5.08
N ASP A 201 15.72 15.07 -5.88
CA ASP A 201 15.57 14.96 -7.33
C ASP A 201 14.53 13.90 -7.76
N PRO A 202 14.47 12.68 -7.16
CA PRO A 202 13.42 11.72 -7.48
C PRO A 202 12.00 12.21 -7.16
N TYR A 203 11.80 12.98 -6.07
CA TYR A 203 10.50 13.55 -5.72
C TYR A 203 10.08 14.66 -6.68
N VAL A 204 11.02 15.50 -7.13
CA VAL A 204 10.72 16.54 -8.12
C VAL A 204 10.33 15.92 -9.46
N ILE A 205 11.10 14.91 -9.92
CA ILE A 205 10.78 14.16 -11.15
C ILE A 205 9.40 13.52 -11.03
N LEU A 206 9.09 12.89 -9.89
CA LEU A 206 7.78 12.31 -9.60
C LEU A 206 6.66 13.37 -9.67
N GLY A 207 6.87 14.53 -9.06
CA GLY A 207 5.95 15.67 -9.14
C GLY A 207 5.66 16.12 -10.57
N LEU A 208 6.69 16.21 -11.41
CA LEU A 208 6.54 16.56 -12.83
C LEU A 208 5.78 15.50 -13.62
N VAL A 209 6.07 14.21 -13.39
CA VAL A 209 5.34 13.10 -14.02
C VAL A 209 3.85 13.12 -13.61
N LEU A 210 3.56 13.41 -12.34
CA LEU A 210 2.20 13.53 -11.82
C LEU A 210 1.44 14.69 -12.47
N ILE A 211 2.09 15.83 -12.70
CA ILE A 211 1.51 16.95 -13.45
C ILE A 211 1.20 16.53 -14.90
N GLY A 212 2.09 15.80 -15.55
CA GLY A 212 1.84 15.25 -16.88
C GLY A 212 0.58 14.38 -16.94
N ILE A 213 0.43 13.47 -15.96
CA ILE A 213 -0.76 12.60 -15.87
C ILE A 213 -2.01 13.40 -15.48
N PHE A 214 -1.89 14.40 -14.61
CA PHE A 214 -2.97 15.33 -14.30
C PHE A 214 -3.52 16.00 -15.56
N VAL A 215 -2.65 16.53 -16.41
CA VAL A 215 -3.05 17.17 -17.69
C VAL A 215 -3.74 16.16 -18.60
N LEU A 216 -3.19 14.95 -18.75
CA LEU A 216 -3.79 13.90 -19.57
C LEU A 216 -5.20 13.50 -19.08
N ILE A 217 -5.42 13.40 -17.78
CA ILE A 217 -6.74 13.08 -17.20
C ILE A 217 -7.69 14.28 -17.29
N ALA A 218 -7.18 15.50 -17.13
CA ALA A 218 -7.98 16.71 -17.24
C ALA A 218 -8.59 16.87 -18.64
N VAL A 219 -7.79 16.64 -19.68
CA VAL A 219 -8.22 16.77 -21.10
C VAL A 219 -9.12 15.61 -21.55
N ASN A 220 -8.94 14.40 -21.01
CA ASN A 220 -9.74 13.26 -21.41
C ASN A 220 -11.15 13.25 -20.80
N LYS A 221 -12.16 12.94 -21.63
CA LYS A 221 -13.54 12.74 -21.17
C LYS A 221 -13.65 11.37 -20.51
N MET A 222 -13.92 11.37 -19.21
CA MET A 222 -14.11 10.16 -18.43
C MET A 222 -15.59 9.87 -18.23
N PRO A 223 -16.05 8.62 -18.43
CA PRO A 223 -17.44 8.24 -18.19
C PRO A 223 -17.80 8.47 -16.72
N GLN A 224 -18.90 9.18 -16.47
CA GLN A 224 -19.40 9.36 -15.12
C GLN A 224 -20.27 8.15 -14.75
N ALA A 225 -19.85 7.41 -13.73
CA ALA A 225 -20.75 6.51 -13.02
C ALA A 225 -21.67 7.37 -12.14
N LYS A 226 -22.75 7.91 -12.74
CA LYS A 226 -23.83 8.55 -11.98
C LYS A 226 -24.86 7.48 -11.64
N GLY A 227 -25.13 7.29 -10.36
CA GLY A 227 -26.25 6.48 -9.90
C GLY A 227 -27.57 7.13 -10.33
N GLU A 228 -28.52 6.31 -10.76
CA GLU A 228 -29.91 6.74 -10.97
C GLU A 228 -30.58 6.86 -9.59
N GLY A 229 -30.81 8.09 -9.12
CA GLY A 229 -31.48 8.37 -7.86
C GLY A 229 -30.94 9.62 -7.15
N GLY A 230 -31.81 10.30 -6.39
CA GLY A 230 -31.40 11.43 -5.55
C GLY A 230 -30.35 10.99 -4.52
N THR A 231 -29.44 11.90 -4.12
CA THR A 231 -28.39 11.59 -3.14
C THR A 231 -29.03 11.32 -1.77
N PRO A 232 -29.00 10.08 -1.24
CA PRO A 232 -29.60 9.77 0.05
C PRO A 232 -28.90 10.51 1.20
N ASN A 233 -29.53 10.64 2.36
CA ASN A 233 -28.90 11.33 3.48
C ASN A 233 -27.61 10.61 3.92
N LEU A 234 -26.55 11.39 4.23
CA LEU A 234 -25.26 10.85 4.68
C LEU A 234 -25.40 9.87 5.84
N ARG A 235 -26.24 10.21 6.82
CA ARG A 235 -26.50 9.37 8.00
C ARG A 235 -27.11 8.01 7.64
N GLU A 236 -27.99 7.97 6.65
CA GLU A 236 -28.63 6.74 6.18
C GLU A 236 -27.62 5.88 5.42
N THR A 237 -26.77 6.48 4.57
CA THR A 237 -25.68 5.77 3.88
C THR A 237 -24.74 5.09 4.88
N PHE A 238 -24.31 5.83 5.92
CA PHE A 238 -23.46 5.28 6.98
C PHE A 238 -24.15 4.14 7.75
N SER A 239 -25.41 4.35 8.17
CA SER A 239 -26.18 3.33 8.91
C SER A 239 -26.37 2.05 8.08
N SER A 240 -26.67 2.18 6.79
CA SER A 240 -26.78 1.06 5.86
C SER A 240 -25.47 0.28 5.75
N LEU A 241 -24.34 0.97 5.59
CA LEU A 241 -23.01 0.37 5.49
C LEU A 241 -22.64 -0.41 6.77
N PHE A 242 -22.85 0.17 7.95
CA PHE A 242 -22.56 -0.50 9.22
C PHE A 242 -23.47 -1.72 9.50
N LYS A 243 -24.69 -1.75 8.94
CA LYS A 243 -25.57 -2.93 9.01
C LYS A 243 -25.15 -4.03 8.04
N ASN A 244 -24.46 -3.67 6.95
CA ASN A 244 -23.98 -4.63 5.97
C ASN A 244 -22.78 -5.41 6.52
N LYS A 245 -23.04 -6.61 7.05
CA LYS A 245 -22.02 -7.51 7.60
C LYS A 245 -20.90 -7.84 6.62
N LYS A 246 -21.17 -7.89 5.31
CA LYS A 246 -20.15 -8.14 4.28
C LYS A 246 -19.14 -6.99 4.26
N TYR A 247 -19.63 -5.75 4.25
CA TYR A 247 -18.81 -4.55 4.27
C TYR A 247 -18.04 -4.39 5.59
N THR A 248 -18.71 -4.45 6.75
CA THR A 248 -18.06 -4.21 8.05
C THR A 248 -16.95 -5.22 8.34
N LEU A 249 -17.20 -6.51 8.05
CA LEU A 249 -16.17 -7.54 8.20
C LEU A 249 -15.04 -7.39 7.17
N GLY A 250 -15.36 -6.87 5.98
CA GLY A 250 -14.39 -6.55 4.93
C GLY A 250 -13.46 -5.40 5.30
N VAL A 251 -13.97 -4.34 5.93
CA VAL A 251 -13.12 -3.25 6.48
C VAL A 251 -12.15 -3.80 7.52
N LEU A 252 -12.61 -4.67 8.42
CA LEU A 252 -11.73 -5.31 9.39
C LEU A 252 -10.73 -6.26 8.72
N ALA A 253 -11.14 -7.01 7.69
CA ALA A 253 -10.23 -7.85 6.90
C ALA A 253 -9.15 -7.02 6.21
N GLN A 254 -9.50 -5.82 5.76
CA GLN A 254 -8.58 -4.88 5.14
C GLN A 254 -7.55 -4.35 6.16
N VAL A 255 -7.95 -4.05 7.40
CA VAL A 255 -7.02 -3.66 8.47
C VAL A 255 -6.00 -4.76 8.72
N PHE A 256 -6.46 -6.01 8.89
CA PHE A 256 -5.59 -7.16 9.11
C PHE A 256 -4.70 -7.45 7.90
N TYR A 257 -5.20 -7.29 6.69
CA TYR A 257 -4.41 -7.47 5.48
C TYR A 257 -3.27 -6.47 5.40
N VAL A 258 -3.56 -5.17 5.52
CA VAL A 258 -2.53 -4.13 5.42
C VAL A 258 -1.52 -4.28 6.56
N GLY A 259 -2.00 -4.58 7.78
CA GLY A 259 -1.14 -4.90 8.90
C GLY A 259 -0.19 -6.06 8.61
N ALA A 260 -0.71 -7.21 8.15
CA ALA A 260 0.10 -8.37 7.80
C ALA A 260 1.10 -8.09 6.68
N GLN A 261 0.70 -7.31 5.67
CA GLN A 261 1.57 -6.95 4.55
C GLN A 261 2.78 -6.14 5.02
N ILE A 262 2.55 -5.05 5.77
CA ILE A 262 3.63 -4.20 6.25
C ILE A 262 4.51 -4.96 7.24
N MET A 263 3.91 -5.71 8.18
CA MET A 263 4.62 -6.59 9.10
C MET A 263 5.58 -7.55 8.38
N CYS A 264 5.08 -8.30 7.39
CA CYS A 264 5.90 -9.25 6.64
C CYS A 264 7.04 -8.58 5.87
N TRP A 265 6.83 -7.38 5.33
CA TRP A 265 7.86 -6.66 4.55
C TRP A 265 8.88 -5.95 5.42
N THR A 266 8.43 -5.24 6.45
CA THR A 266 9.31 -4.53 7.38
C THR A 266 10.28 -5.49 8.05
N TYR A 267 9.77 -6.63 8.55
CA TYR A 267 10.56 -7.57 9.34
C TYR A 267 11.33 -8.61 8.52
N ILE A 268 11.39 -8.49 7.18
CA ILE A 268 12.36 -9.27 6.37
C ILE A 268 13.79 -8.94 6.80
N TYR A 269 14.08 -7.67 7.06
CA TYR A 269 15.42 -7.22 7.43
C TYR A 269 15.85 -7.76 8.79
N GLN A 270 14.98 -7.66 9.80
CA GLN A 270 15.26 -8.18 11.15
C GLN A 270 15.34 -9.72 11.16
N TYR A 271 14.52 -10.40 10.35
CA TYR A 271 14.65 -11.85 10.17
C TYR A 271 16.00 -12.20 9.53
N ALA A 272 16.42 -11.46 8.51
CA ALA A 272 17.71 -11.67 7.86
C ALA A 272 18.88 -11.42 8.84
N GLU A 273 18.80 -10.35 9.64
CA GLU A 273 19.77 -10.04 10.68
C GLU A 273 19.87 -11.16 11.73
N ALA A 274 18.72 -11.70 12.17
CA ALA A 274 18.64 -12.82 13.11
C ALA A 274 19.38 -14.09 12.63
N ILE A 275 19.47 -14.31 11.32
CA ILE A 275 20.20 -15.44 10.74
C ILE A 275 21.65 -15.09 10.33
N GLY A 276 22.14 -13.92 10.75
CA GLY A 276 23.50 -13.45 10.49
C GLY A 276 23.74 -12.87 9.08
N MET A 277 22.69 -12.42 8.41
CA MET A 277 22.77 -11.85 7.05
C MET A 277 22.92 -10.33 7.10
N ASP A 278 23.73 -9.79 6.20
CA ASP A 278 23.89 -8.35 6.06
C ASP A 278 22.65 -7.68 5.43
N SER A 279 22.47 -6.38 5.71
CA SER A 279 21.33 -5.58 5.24
C SER A 279 21.28 -5.42 3.71
N THR A 280 22.42 -5.54 3.01
CA THR A 280 22.48 -5.44 1.55
C THR A 280 21.93 -6.72 0.90
N THR A 281 22.31 -7.88 1.44
CA THR A 281 21.76 -9.17 1.00
C THR A 281 20.28 -9.30 1.37
N ALA A 282 19.87 -8.81 2.54
CA ALA A 282 18.45 -8.76 2.93
C ALA A 282 17.60 -7.95 1.93
N ALA A 283 18.13 -6.87 1.37
CA ALA A 283 17.45 -6.07 0.36
C ALA A 283 17.16 -6.84 -0.93
N ASN A 284 17.98 -7.83 -1.29
CA ASN A 284 17.71 -8.72 -2.44
C ASN A 284 16.49 -9.61 -2.18
N TYR A 285 16.26 -10.03 -0.93
CA TYR A 285 15.07 -10.78 -0.54
C TYR A 285 13.80 -9.93 -0.54
N GLN A 286 13.90 -8.65 -0.15
CA GLN A 286 12.80 -7.70 -0.32
C GLN A 286 12.45 -7.51 -1.81
N PHE A 287 13.47 -7.39 -2.67
CA PHE A 287 13.26 -7.30 -4.12
C PHE A 287 12.61 -8.58 -4.69
N ALA A 288 13.07 -9.75 -4.25
CA ALA A 288 12.46 -11.04 -4.59
C ALA A 288 11.00 -11.12 -4.11
N ALA A 289 10.68 -10.61 -2.91
CA ALA A 289 9.32 -10.55 -2.40
C ALA A 289 8.41 -9.71 -3.31
N PHE A 290 8.87 -8.57 -3.82
CA PHE A 290 8.11 -7.77 -4.78
C PHE A 290 7.92 -8.46 -6.14
N ILE A 291 8.91 -9.23 -6.61
CA ILE A 291 8.73 -10.07 -7.81
C ILE A 291 7.68 -11.16 -7.54
N CYS A 292 7.77 -11.85 -6.41
CA CYS A 292 6.78 -12.84 -5.98
C CYS A 292 5.38 -12.21 -5.87
N PHE A 293 5.27 -10.98 -5.38
CA PHE A 293 4.02 -10.21 -5.32
C PHE A 293 3.44 -9.98 -6.71
N LEU A 294 4.27 -9.55 -7.68
CA LEU A 294 3.88 -9.32 -9.07
C LEU A 294 3.41 -10.61 -9.74
N VAL A 295 4.20 -11.67 -9.65
CA VAL A 295 3.90 -12.98 -10.23
C VAL A 295 2.65 -13.58 -9.60
N GLY A 296 2.55 -13.54 -8.27
CA GLY A 296 1.36 -13.99 -7.53
C GLY A 296 0.11 -13.22 -7.97
N ARG A 297 0.22 -11.91 -8.17
CA ARG A 297 -0.91 -11.07 -8.61
C ARG A 297 -1.33 -11.42 -10.03
N ALA A 298 -0.38 -11.64 -10.94
CA ALA A 298 -0.67 -12.04 -12.32
C ALA A 298 -1.38 -13.40 -12.38
N ILE A 299 -0.85 -14.40 -11.66
CA ILE A 299 -1.44 -15.74 -11.55
C ILE A 299 -2.83 -15.66 -10.91
N GLY A 300 -2.96 -15.01 -9.76
CA GLY A 300 -4.23 -14.89 -9.05
C GLY A 300 -5.30 -14.13 -9.86
N THR A 301 -4.93 -13.07 -10.57
CA THR A 301 -5.84 -12.34 -11.49
C THR A 301 -6.32 -13.24 -12.63
N TYR A 302 -5.45 -14.12 -13.15
CA TYR A 302 -5.85 -15.12 -14.14
C TYR A 302 -6.80 -16.16 -13.53
N MET A 303 -6.52 -16.64 -12.32
CA MET A 303 -7.37 -17.59 -11.59
C MET A 303 -8.78 -17.05 -11.28
N LEU A 304 -8.94 -15.74 -11.06
CA LEU A 304 -10.26 -15.08 -10.90
C LEU A 304 -11.17 -15.25 -12.13
N ARG A 305 -10.65 -15.70 -13.28
CA ARG A 305 -11.48 -16.09 -14.43
C ARG A 305 -12.27 -17.39 -14.17
N PHE A 306 -11.75 -18.28 -13.35
CA PHE A 306 -12.26 -19.63 -13.15
C PHE A 306 -12.79 -19.87 -11.73
N ILE A 307 -12.31 -19.10 -10.75
CA ILE A 307 -12.63 -19.26 -9.34
C ILE A 307 -13.30 -17.98 -8.83
N ASN A 308 -14.35 -18.12 -8.02
CA ASN A 308 -15.01 -17.01 -7.36
C ASN A 308 -14.04 -16.27 -6.41
N SER A 309 -14.10 -14.94 -6.39
CA SER A 309 -13.28 -14.04 -5.57
C SER A 309 -13.18 -14.46 -4.09
N ALA A 310 -14.28 -14.87 -3.46
CA ALA A 310 -14.29 -15.25 -2.04
C ALA A 310 -13.56 -16.58 -1.76
N LYS A 311 -13.70 -17.56 -2.67
CA LYS A 311 -12.99 -18.85 -2.57
C LYS A 311 -11.50 -18.65 -2.81
N LEU A 312 -11.14 -17.87 -3.84
CA LEU A 312 -9.74 -17.59 -4.14
C LEU A 312 -9.04 -16.84 -3.00
N LEU A 313 -9.71 -15.83 -2.41
CA LEU A 313 -9.23 -15.14 -1.21
C LEU A 313 -8.98 -16.12 -0.06
N THR A 314 -9.90 -17.06 0.17
CA THR A 314 -9.76 -18.07 1.23
C THR A 314 -8.54 -18.96 1.00
N TYR A 315 -8.34 -19.46 -0.23
CA TYR A 315 -7.19 -20.32 -0.54
C TYR A 315 -5.87 -19.57 -0.38
N PHE A 316 -5.78 -18.35 -0.89
CA PHE A 316 -4.57 -17.54 -0.75
C PHE A 316 -4.29 -17.18 0.72
N ALA A 317 -5.32 -16.90 1.52
CA ALA A 317 -5.16 -16.65 2.95
C ALA A 317 -4.67 -17.88 3.72
N VAL A 318 -5.20 -19.07 3.40
CA VAL A 318 -4.73 -20.33 4.02
C VAL A 318 -3.29 -20.64 3.63
N LEU A 319 -2.93 -20.48 2.35
CA LEU A 319 -1.55 -20.70 1.89
C LEU A 319 -0.57 -19.69 2.49
N ALA A 320 -0.97 -18.42 2.60
CA ALA A 320 -0.20 -17.40 3.32
C ALA A 320 0.00 -17.81 4.79
N GLY A 321 -1.07 -18.22 5.48
CA GLY A 321 -1.00 -18.67 6.87
C GLY A 321 -0.12 -19.91 7.07
N ILE A 322 -0.14 -20.87 6.14
CA ILE A 322 0.78 -22.02 6.17
C ILE A 322 2.23 -21.53 6.03
N CYS A 323 2.52 -20.64 5.08
CA CYS A 323 3.87 -20.09 4.93
C CYS A 323 4.31 -19.29 6.17
N THR A 324 3.40 -18.54 6.79
CA THR A 324 3.68 -17.85 8.06
C THR A 324 3.97 -18.82 9.19
N ALA A 325 3.21 -19.92 9.30
CA ALA A 325 3.51 -20.97 10.28
C ALA A 325 4.89 -21.60 10.04
N LEU A 326 5.27 -21.82 8.77
CA LEU A 326 6.62 -22.28 8.43
C LEU A 326 7.69 -21.26 8.84
N THR A 327 7.47 -19.96 8.63
CA THR A 327 8.37 -18.90 9.12
C THR A 327 8.50 -18.90 10.65
N ILE A 328 7.43 -19.20 11.38
CA ILE A 328 7.46 -19.26 12.85
C ILE A 328 8.27 -20.47 13.33
N PHE A 329 8.04 -21.66 12.75
CA PHE A 329 8.57 -22.92 13.29
C PHE A 329 9.86 -23.40 12.61
N ILE A 330 10.24 -22.86 11.46
CA ILE A 330 11.45 -23.23 10.73
C ILE A 330 12.40 -22.03 10.70
N GLU A 331 13.51 -22.13 11.43
CA GLU A 331 14.53 -21.10 11.50
C GLU A 331 15.51 -21.17 10.32
N GLY A 332 16.30 -20.11 10.14
CA GLY A 332 17.30 -20.02 9.07
C GLY A 332 16.72 -19.65 7.70
N MET A 333 17.46 -19.98 6.64
CA MET A 333 17.15 -19.61 5.25
C MET A 333 15.81 -20.15 4.76
N THR A 334 15.40 -21.34 5.21
CA THR A 334 14.13 -21.94 4.81
C THR A 334 12.94 -21.12 5.32
N GLY A 335 13.01 -20.61 6.56
CA GLY A 335 11.99 -19.71 7.10
C GLY A 335 11.97 -18.34 6.40
N LEU A 336 13.14 -17.83 5.99
CA LEU A 336 13.23 -16.61 5.17
C LEU A 336 12.58 -16.82 3.79
N TYR A 337 12.79 -17.96 3.14
CA TYR A 337 12.12 -18.27 1.87
C TYR A 337 10.61 -18.41 2.06
N ALA A 338 10.16 -19.01 3.15
CA ALA A 338 8.74 -19.06 3.50
C ALA A 338 8.18 -17.63 3.68
N LEU A 339 8.90 -16.74 4.37
CA LEU A 339 8.52 -15.35 4.59
C LEU A 339 8.37 -14.58 3.27
N VAL A 340 9.34 -14.71 2.38
CA VAL A 340 9.27 -14.13 1.02
C VAL A 340 8.08 -14.70 0.25
N LEU A 341 7.82 -16.00 0.36
CA LEU A 341 6.71 -16.68 -0.34
C LEU A 341 5.33 -16.26 0.17
N ILE A 342 5.18 -15.83 1.43
CA ILE A 342 3.91 -15.24 1.94
C ILE A 342 3.46 -14.11 1.01
N THR A 343 4.42 -13.32 0.50
CA THR A 343 4.13 -12.18 -0.38
C THR A 343 3.44 -12.60 -1.68
N LEU A 344 3.79 -13.77 -2.23
CA LEU A 344 3.08 -14.31 -3.40
C LEU A 344 1.59 -14.47 -3.14
N PHE A 345 1.23 -14.96 -1.95
CA PHE A 345 -0.17 -15.21 -1.57
C PHE A 345 -0.89 -13.95 -1.08
N MET A 346 -0.17 -12.94 -0.56
CA MET A 346 -0.77 -11.64 -0.23
C MET A 346 -1.24 -10.86 -1.48
N SER A 347 -0.62 -11.14 -2.62
CA SER A 347 -0.77 -10.39 -3.87
C SER A 347 -2.19 -9.98 -4.26
N ILE A 348 -3.17 -10.88 -4.21
CA ILE A 348 -4.56 -10.59 -4.63
C ILE A 348 -5.47 -10.13 -3.50
N MET A 349 -5.05 -10.23 -2.25
CA MET A 349 -5.97 -10.10 -1.12
C MET A 349 -6.55 -8.68 -1.02
N PHE A 350 -5.72 -7.63 -1.13
CA PHE A 350 -6.19 -6.22 -1.12
C PHE A 350 -7.32 -5.97 -2.14
N PRO A 351 -7.10 -6.10 -3.47
CA PRO A 351 -8.15 -5.80 -4.45
C PRO A 351 -9.35 -6.74 -4.35
N THR A 352 -9.14 -7.97 -3.87
CA THR A 352 -10.22 -8.96 -3.73
C THR A 352 -11.09 -8.66 -2.52
N ILE A 353 -10.52 -8.33 -1.36
CA ILE A 353 -11.26 -7.87 -0.18
C ILE A 353 -12.04 -6.60 -0.53
N TYR A 354 -11.39 -5.64 -1.20
CA TYR A 354 -12.01 -4.39 -1.64
C TYR A 354 -13.20 -4.63 -2.58
N GLY A 355 -12.98 -5.45 -3.61
CA GLY A 355 -14.02 -5.81 -4.57
C GLY A 355 -15.19 -6.56 -3.91
N ILE A 356 -14.92 -7.47 -2.97
CA ILE A 356 -15.97 -8.19 -2.23
C ILE A 356 -16.73 -7.23 -1.30
N ALA A 357 -16.04 -6.39 -0.55
CA ALA A 357 -16.65 -5.50 0.45
C ALA A 357 -17.60 -4.48 -0.18
N LEU A 358 -17.29 -4.01 -1.40
CA LEU A 358 -18.15 -3.06 -2.13
C LEU A 358 -19.14 -3.73 -3.09
N ASP A 359 -19.03 -5.04 -3.31
CA ASP A 359 -19.94 -5.75 -4.20
C ASP A 359 -21.37 -5.81 -3.63
N GLY A 360 -22.34 -5.39 -4.43
CA GLY A 360 -23.74 -5.26 -4.07
C GLY A 360 -24.15 -3.91 -3.48
N LEU A 361 -23.20 -2.98 -3.25
CA LEU A 361 -23.51 -1.62 -2.82
C LEU A 361 -23.97 -0.75 -4.00
N ASP A 362 -24.82 0.23 -3.70
CA ASP A 362 -25.11 1.29 -4.67
C ASP A 362 -23.90 2.23 -4.85
N GLU A 363 -23.99 3.15 -5.82
CA GLU A 363 -22.91 4.06 -6.18
C GLU A 363 -22.51 4.99 -5.03
N GLU A 364 -23.47 5.47 -4.25
CA GLU A 364 -23.24 6.42 -3.16
C GLU A 364 -22.67 5.72 -1.92
N GLN A 365 -23.15 4.52 -1.64
CA GLN A 365 -22.59 3.60 -0.65
C GLN A 365 -21.18 3.18 -1.02
N SER A 366 -20.89 2.92 -2.30
CA SER A 366 -19.55 2.52 -2.76
C SER A 366 -18.52 3.62 -2.55
N LYS A 367 -18.87 4.89 -2.81
CA LYS A 367 -17.98 6.04 -2.56
C LYS A 367 -17.64 6.20 -1.08
N ILE A 368 -18.63 6.10 -0.19
CA ILE A 368 -18.39 6.21 1.26
C ILE A 368 -17.71 4.95 1.82
N GLY A 369 -18.10 3.78 1.31
CA GLY A 369 -17.52 2.49 1.70
C GLY A 369 -16.04 2.40 1.33
N ALA A 370 -15.67 2.95 0.17
CA ALA A 370 -14.29 3.09 -0.25
C ALA A 370 -13.42 3.81 0.79
N ALA A 371 -13.93 4.90 1.38
CA ALA A 371 -13.20 5.59 2.45
C ALA A 371 -12.95 4.70 3.67
N GLY A 372 -13.92 3.86 4.08
CA GLY A 372 -13.71 2.92 5.19
C GLY A 372 -12.58 1.93 4.92
N LEU A 373 -12.51 1.42 3.69
CA LEU A 373 -11.45 0.51 3.25
C LEU A 373 -10.08 1.21 3.13
N VAL A 374 -10.04 2.49 2.76
CA VAL A 374 -8.79 3.28 2.74
C VAL A 374 -8.35 3.66 4.16
N MET A 375 -9.28 4.02 5.05
CA MET A 375 -8.96 4.26 6.47
C MET A 375 -8.37 3.01 7.13
N ALA A 376 -8.76 1.82 6.68
CA ALA A 376 -8.21 0.56 7.17
C ALA A 376 -6.69 0.39 6.91
N ILE A 377 -6.10 1.18 6.00
CA ILE A 377 -4.65 1.21 5.76
C ILE A 377 -3.87 1.60 7.02
N VAL A 378 -4.49 2.29 7.97
CA VAL A 378 -3.88 2.61 9.28
C VAL A 378 -3.42 1.37 10.05
N GLY A 379 -3.97 0.18 9.74
CA GLY A 379 -3.47 -1.10 10.27
C GLY A 379 -1.98 -1.33 10.00
N GLY A 380 -1.45 -0.80 8.90
CA GLY A 380 -0.03 -0.82 8.55
C GLY A 380 0.87 0.01 9.45
N ALA A 381 0.33 0.96 10.21
CA ALA A 381 1.10 1.72 11.20
C ALA A 381 1.09 1.04 12.58
N LEU A 382 -0.06 0.49 12.96
CA LEU A 382 -0.31 -0.03 14.31
C LEU A 382 0.27 -1.43 14.51
N MET A 383 0.08 -2.31 13.53
CA MET A 383 0.47 -3.72 13.66
C MET A 383 1.98 -3.94 13.69
N PRO A 384 2.80 -3.28 12.85
CA PRO A 384 4.27 -3.40 12.96
C PRO A 384 4.80 -2.94 14.31
N LYS A 385 4.23 -1.89 14.91
CA LYS A 385 4.62 -1.46 16.26
C LYS A 385 4.41 -2.59 17.29
N TRP A 386 3.30 -3.32 17.19
CA TRP A 386 3.04 -4.47 18.07
C TRP A 386 3.98 -5.64 17.79
N GLN A 387 4.33 -5.89 16.52
CA GLN A 387 5.32 -6.91 16.19
C GLN A 387 6.71 -6.54 16.72
N GLY A 388 7.12 -5.29 16.60
CA GLY A 388 8.37 -4.78 17.18
C GLY A 388 8.42 -4.96 18.70
N MET A 389 7.33 -4.65 19.40
CA MET A 389 7.23 -4.89 20.84
C MET A 389 7.41 -6.37 21.23
N ILE A 390 7.06 -7.32 20.35
CA ILE A 390 7.29 -8.76 20.58
C ILE A 390 8.77 -9.11 20.37
N ILE A 391 9.39 -8.52 19.34
CA ILE A 391 10.82 -8.72 19.05
C ILE A 391 11.68 -8.18 20.19
N ASP A 392 11.33 -6.99 20.69
CA ASP A 392 12.07 -6.31 21.76
C ASP A 392 11.88 -6.96 23.15
N LEU A 393 11.13 -8.07 23.28
CA LEU A 393 10.91 -8.74 24.57
C LEU A 393 12.19 -9.33 25.17
N GLY A 394 13.10 -9.82 24.33
CA GLY A 394 14.38 -10.38 24.75
C GLY A 394 15.49 -9.35 24.95
N GLY A 395 15.36 -8.16 24.36
CA GLY A 395 16.38 -7.12 24.40
C GLY A 395 16.31 -6.19 23.20
N SER A 396 17.42 -5.50 22.91
CA SER A 396 17.53 -4.60 21.74
C SER A 396 18.13 -5.28 20.51
N GLY A 397 18.56 -6.53 20.64
CA GLY A 397 19.09 -7.35 19.57
C GLY A 397 18.00 -8.11 18.83
N VAL A 398 18.43 -9.01 17.96
CA VAL A 398 17.57 -9.95 17.26
C VAL A 398 18.02 -11.36 17.67
N ASN A 399 17.10 -12.18 18.19
CA ASN A 399 17.36 -13.50 18.81
C ASN A 399 17.96 -13.46 20.23
N ASP A 400 17.56 -12.49 21.04
CA ASP A 400 17.97 -12.41 22.44
C ASP A 400 17.23 -13.44 23.32
N THR A 401 16.00 -13.83 22.95
CA THR A 401 15.20 -14.82 23.67
C THR A 401 14.43 -15.76 22.74
N THR A 402 14.16 -16.97 23.24
CA THR A 402 13.26 -17.94 22.59
C THR A 402 11.88 -17.93 23.23
N ILE A 403 10.83 -17.75 22.43
CA ILE A 403 9.43 -17.78 22.85
C ILE A 403 8.75 -18.99 22.23
N ALA A 404 8.19 -19.87 23.06
CA ALA A 404 7.50 -21.10 22.63
C ALA A 404 8.34 -22.00 21.70
N GLY A 405 9.67 -22.03 21.89
CA GLY A 405 10.60 -22.88 21.14
C GLY A 405 11.05 -22.33 19.78
N ALA A 406 10.67 -21.10 19.44
CA ALA A 406 11.19 -20.34 18.29
C ALA A 406 11.87 -19.06 18.78
N SER A 407 12.77 -18.48 17.99
CA SER A 407 13.29 -17.14 18.29
C SER A 407 12.17 -16.09 18.38
N GLU A 408 12.37 -15.04 19.17
CA GLU A 408 11.40 -13.93 19.31
C GLU A 408 11.01 -13.30 17.97
N VAL A 409 11.97 -13.19 17.03
CA VAL A 409 11.75 -12.68 15.67
C VAL A 409 10.82 -13.62 14.90
N ASN A 410 11.08 -14.92 14.93
CA ASN A 410 10.24 -15.91 14.28
C ASN A 410 8.85 -15.96 14.93
N PHE A 411 8.77 -15.93 16.26
CA PHE A 411 7.51 -15.92 17.01
C PHE A 411 6.67 -14.67 16.72
N SER A 412 7.29 -13.52 16.45
CA SER A 412 6.60 -12.27 16.13
C SER A 412 5.64 -12.38 14.93
N PHE A 413 5.91 -13.33 14.01
CA PHE A 413 5.04 -13.63 12.87
C PHE A 413 3.70 -14.29 13.24
N ILE A 414 3.45 -14.56 14.54
CA ILE A 414 2.14 -14.95 15.06
C ILE A 414 1.07 -13.89 14.76
N LEU A 415 1.44 -12.60 14.74
CA LEU A 415 0.51 -11.52 14.41
C LEU A 415 0.04 -11.60 12.95
N PRO A 416 0.92 -11.66 11.93
CA PRO A 416 0.55 -11.99 10.55
C PRO A 416 -0.29 -13.28 10.44
N LEU A 417 0.02 -14.32 11.21
CA LEU A 417 -0.76 -15.57 11.17
C LEU A 417 -2.22 -15.34 11.60
N ILE A 418 -2.45 -14.61 12.70
CA ILE A 418 -3.79 -14.23 13.16
C ILE A 418 -4.52 -13.41 12.09
N CYS A 419 -3.83 -12.47 11.45
CA CYS A 419 -4.39 -11.69 10.35
C CYS A 419 -4.86 -12.59 9.19
N PHE A 420 -4.03 -13.53 8.74
CA PHE A 420 -4.39 -14.44 7.64
C PHE A 420 -5.51 -15.40 8.02
N VAL A 421 -5.57 -15.87 9.27
CA VAL A 421 -6.69 -16.68 9.78
C VAL A 421 -8.00 -15.89 9.68
N TYR A 422 -8.00 -14.62 10.11
CA TYR A 422 -9.18 -13.77 10.00
C TYR A 422 -9.59 -13.54 8.53
N ILE A 423 -8.63 -13.26 7.64
CA ILE A 423 -8.90 -13.03 6.21
C ILE A 423 -9.46 -14.30 5.55
N GLY A 424 -8.91 -15.48 5.88
CA GLY A 424 -9.42 -16.76 5.40
C GLY A 424 -10.84 -17.07 5.90
N TRP A 425 -11.11 -16.78 7.18
CA TRP A 425 -12.46 -16.88 7.74
C TRP A 425 -13.44 -15.92 7.05
N TYR A 426 -13.04 -14.67 6.81
CA TYR A 426 -13.83 -13.67 6.10
C TYR A 426 -14.18 -14.14 4.69
N GLY A 427 -13.18 -14.62 3.92
CA GLY A 427 -13.40 -15.18 2.58
C GLY A 427 -14.40 -16.33 2.59
N ARG A 428 -14.27 -17.27 3.54
CA ARG A 428 -15.19 -18.40 3.67
C ARG A 428 -16.60 -17.97 4.06
N LYS A 429 -16.73 -17.01 4.98
CA LYS A 429 -18.02 -16.50 5.45
C LYS A 429 -18.77 -15.77 4.36
N VAL A 430 -18.11 -14.89 3.60
CA VAL A 430 -18.75 -14.18 2.49
C VAL A 430 -19.08 -15.13 1.34
N GLY A 431 -18.23 -16.13 1.07
CA GLY A 431 -18.54 -17.18 0.09
C GLY A 431 -19.79 -18.00 0.42
N ARG A 432 -20.22 -18.04 1.70
CA ARG A 432 -21.48 -18.66 2.14
C ARG A 432 -22.69 -17.72 2.12
N LEU A 433 -22.45 -16.40 2.14
CA LEU A 433 -23.50 -15.38 2.09
C LEU A 433 -23.89 -15.00 0.66
N GLY A 434 -23.02 -15.28 -0.32
CA GLY A 434 -23.24 -15.01 -1.75
C GLY A 434 -23.75 -16.20 -2.56
N ASN A 435 -23.92 -17.36 -1.92
CA ASN A 435 -24.71 -18.50 -2.43
C ASN A 435 -26.04 -18.50 -1.69
#